data_AF-A0AA39MAQ8-F1
#
_entry.id   AF-A0AA39MAQ8-F1
#
_cell.length_a   1.000
_cell.length_b   1.000
_cell.length_c   1.000
_cell.angle_alpha   90.00
_cell.angle_beta   90.00
_cell.angle_gamma   90.00
#
_symmetry.space_group_name_H-M   'P 1'
#
loop_
_entity.id
_entity.type
_entity.pdbx_description
1 polymer ?
#
loop_
_entity_poly.entity_id
_entity_poly.type
_entity_poly.pdbx_seq_one_letter_code
_entity_poly.pdbx_strand_id
1 'polypeptide(L)'
;MDSTTLATIFTTTMSIEAFQSSLLWALIVGAALAFILGFGMGANDVSNSFGTSVGSGVLSLRNAFILACIFETLGAILVGFNVTDTMRKAVVDVEMYKDDPKTLELGQIAILGGCGAWLLIATALSLPVSTTHSLVGSTLGMSLVAKGFKGIVWTKILSIVMSWFASPLFSGTISIILYLIVDHTVLRRKDPFWKGLRILPIIYFVCISFNAFVVCFQGSKLLNLSDIPLWLALTIATICGILAALSFQYIARPFLIKWIDNQETETIGKFDPNKMSPFAMTDIKNYNGVSVITISDNGSAETEKQKKEKSSGGCVKRVVRRIIPDPERKDDEKTLKLFSAIQVFTACFAGFAHGANDVSNAIAPMTALFSIYQNMDVLQRGETPIWILFFGALSICAGLCICGHRVIKTVGQKMSKITPASGFCIEFGAAVTALLASKVGIPISTTHCLVGSIVGVGAVKPGEGVNWSLFRNIAFSWVVTLPASGIIAAGIMGIIAIFT
;
A
#
# COMPACT_ATOMS: atom_id res chain seq x y z
N MET A 1 53.17 -32.85 35.47
CA MET A 1 52.07 -32.15 34.78
C MET A 1 50.91 -33.11 34.77
N ASP A 2 49.99 -32.92 35.71
CA ASP A 2 48.98 -33.91 36.08
C ASP A 2 47.84 -33.99 35.05
N SER A 3 47.45 -35.22 34.76
CA SER A 3 46.32 -35.65 33.93
C SER A 3 44.95 -35.21 34.47
N THR A 4 44.91 -34.51 35.61
CA THR A 4 43.71 -33.92 36.22
C THR A 4 43.37 -32.53 35.69
N THR A 5 44.25 -31.90 34.90
CA THR A 5 44.05 -30.52 34.39
C THR A 5 43.32 -30.45 33.04
N LEU A 6 43.11 -31.58 32.36
CA LEU A 6 42.41 -31.64 31.06
C LEU A 6 40.89 -31.87 31.17
N ALA A 7 40.36 -32.11 32.37
CA ALA A 7 38.94 -32.41 32.59
C ALA A 7 38.06 -31.19 32.91
N THR A 8 38.62 -29.98 32.97
CA THR A 8 37.89 -28.77 33.44
C THR A 8 37.84 -27.64 32.40
N ILE A 9 37.73 -27.99 31.12
CA ILE A 9 37.29 -27.05 30.06
C ILE A 9 36.24 -27.77 29.19
N PHE A 10 35.20 -28.32 29.82
CA PHE A 10 33.90 -28.42 29.17
C PHE A 10 33.22 -27.06 29.38
N THR A 11 33.57 -26.08 28.55
CA THR A 11 32.61 -25.02 28.22
C THR A 11 31.41 -25.73 27.63
N THR A 12 30.33 -25.83 28.41
CA THR A 12 29.03 -26.40 28.04
C THR A 12 28.39 -25.54 26.95
N THR A 13 28.94 -25.58 25.74
CA THR A 13 28.21 -25.14 24.56
C THR A 13 27.09 -26.16 24.34
N MET A 14 25.85 -25.73 24.57
CA MET A 14 24.66 -26.55 24.29
C MET A 14 24.76 -27.10 22.86
N SER A 15 24.57 -28.40 22.68
CA SER A 15 24.48 -28.97 21.32
C SER A 15 23.26 -28.40 20.60
N ILE A 16 23.31 -28.32 19.27
CA ILE A 16 22.18 -27.86 18.45
C ILE A 16 20.91 -28.67 18.76
N GLU A 17 21.05 -29.99 18.96
CA GLU A 17 19.93 -30.87 19.30
C GLU A 17 19.30 -30.54 20.66
N ALA A 18 20.12 -30.24 21.67
CA ALA A 18 19.64 -29.81 22.98
C ALA A 18 18.97 -28.43 22.91
N PHE A 19 19.52 -27.52 22.08
CA PHE A 19 18.93 -26.21 21.78
C PHE A 19 17.56 -26.32 21.16
N GLN A 20 17.44 -27.07 20.07
CA GLN A 20 16.17 -27.33 19.38
C GLN A 20 15.14 -27.97 20.31
N SER A 21 15.53 -28.98 21.08
CA SER A 21 14.61 -29.64 22.01
C SER A 21 14.10 -28.67 23.09
N SER A 22 14.95 -27.75 23.56
CA SER A 22 14.58 -26.75 24.58
C SER A 22 13.68 -25.62 24.06
N LEU A 23 13.71 -25.34 22.74
CA LEU A 23 13.04 -24.20 22.12
C LEU A 23 11.99 -24.60 21.07
N LEU A 24 11.66 -25.88 20.94
CA LEU A 24 10.59 -26.33 20.04
C LEU A 24 9.24 -25.63 20.35
N TRP A 25 8.93 -25.43 21.63
CA TRP A 25 7.73 -24.70 22.04
C TRP A 25 7.77 -23.24 21.54
N ALA A 26 8.94 -22.61 21.56
CA ALA A 26 9.16 -21.24 21.13
C ALA A 26 8.93 -21.11 19.61
N LEU A 27 9.38 -22.10 18.83
CA LEU A 27 9.08 -22.21 17.40
C LEU A 27 7.59 -22.37 17.12
N ILE A 28 6.88 -23.24 17.84
CA ILE A 28 5.45 -23.47 17.63
C ILE A 28 4.65 -22.21 17.96
N VAL A 29 4.92 -21.58 19.11
CA VAL A 29 4.27 -20.33 19.51
C VAL A 29 4.62 -19.21 18.54
N GLY A 30 5.89 -19.11 18.14
CA GLY A 30 6.37 -18.15 17.15
C GLY A 30 5.64 -18.29 15.81
N ALA A 31 5.48 -19.52 15.31
CA ALA A 31 4.70 -19.77 14.09
C ALA A 31 3.24 -19.32 14.23
N ALA A 32 2.58 -19.64 15.35
CA ALA A 32 1.22 -19.19 15.61
C ALA A 32 1.11 -17.65 15.67
N LEU A 33 2.04 -16.98 16.36
CA LEU A 33 2.09 -15.52 16.44
C LEU A 33 2.42 -14.86 15.10
N ALA A 34 3.27 -15.49 14.27
CA ALA A 34 3.54 -15.04 12.91
C ALA A 34 2.30 -15.13 12.02
N PHE A 35 1.50 -16.19 12.17
CA PHE A 35 0.19 -16.27 11.50
C PHE A 35 -0.74 -15.14 11.98
N ILE A 36 -0.79 -14.87 13.29
CA ILE A 36 -1.59 -13.80 13.86
C ILE A 36 -1.13 -12.42 13.35
N LEU A 37 0.18 -12.18 13.28
CA LEU A 37 0.74 -10.97 12.73
C LEU A 37 0.33 -10.81 11.27
N GLY A 38 0.57 -11.80 10.42
CA GLY A 38 0.18 -11.74 9.01
C GLY A 38 -1.34 -11.59 8.83
N PHE A 39 -2.15 -12.25 9.65
CA PHE A 39 -3.60 -12.02 9.69
C PHE A 39 -3.93 -10.57 10.05
N GLY A 40 -3.31 -10.01 11.09
CA GLY A 40 -3.49 -8.62 11.49
C GLY A 40 -3.12 -7.64 10.37
N MET A 41 -2.03 -7.92 9.66
CA MET A 41 -1.58 -7.14 8.50
C MET A 41 -2.61 -7.17 7.38
N GLY A 42 -3.02 -8.35 6.91
CA GLY A 42 -4.02 -8.44 5.84
C GLY A 42 -5.34 -7.77 6.21
N ALA A 43 -5.73 -7.80 7.49
CA ALA A 43 -6.93 -7.13 7.96
C ALA A 43 -6.81 -5.60 8.02
N ASN A 44 -5.64 -5.05 8.33
CA ASN A 44 -5.42 -3.61 8.44
C ASN A 44 -5.07 -2.98 7.07
N ASP A 45 -4.15 -3.62 6.38
CA ASP A 45 -3.36 -3.01 5.32
C ASP A 45 -3.97 -3.23 3.91
N VAL A 46 -4.95 -4.13 3.73
CA VAL A 46 -5.69 -4.28 2.45
C VAL A 46 -6.30 -2.95 1.95
N SER A 47 -6.66 -2.08 2.89
CA SER A 47 -7.19 -0.76 2.58
C SER A 47 -6.19 0.14 1.83
N ASN A 48 -4.89 -0.15 1.95
CA ASN A 48 -3.81 0.57 1.29
C ASN A 48 -3.81 0.38 -0.24
N SER A 49 -4.33 -0.75 -0.72
CA SER A 49 -4.31 -1.12 -2.14
C SER A 49 -5.67 -0.99 -2.80
N PHE A 50 -6.73 -1.43 -2.10
CA PHE A 50 -8.07 -1.49 -2.68
C PHE A 50 -9.06 -0.52 -2.02
N GLY A 51 -8.65 0.20 -0.96
CA GLY A 51 -9.52 1.16 -0.26
C GLY A 51 -10.03 2.27 -1.17
N THR A 52 -9.16 2.79 -2.05
CA THR A 52 -9.49 3.84 -3.02
C THR A 52 -10.43 3.38 -4.12
N SER A 53 -10.28 2.14 -4.60
CA SER A 53 -11.14 1.52 -5.62
C SER A 53 -12.51 1.13 -5.09
N VAL A 54 -12.59 0.69 -3.84
CA VAL A 54 -13.88 0.49 -3.15
C VAL A 54 -14.52 1.84 -2.80
N GLY A 55 -13.71 2.81 -2.39
CA GLY A 55 -14.14 4.17 -2.03
C GLY A 55 -14.70 4.97 -3.21
N SER A 56 -14.13 4.82 -4.40
CA SER A 56 -14.63 5.43 -5.65
C SER A 56 -15.85 4.71 -6.23
N GLY A 57 -16.27 3.57 -5.65
CA GLY A 57 -17.37 2.74 -6.14
C GLY A 57 -17.04 1.89 -7.36
N VAL A 58 -15.77 1.83 -7.78
CA VAL A 58 -15.33 1.06 -8.94
C VAL A 58 -15.32 -0.44 -8.66
N LEU A 59 -14.89 -0.83 -7.45
CA LEU A 59 -14.89 -2.22 -7.01
C LEU A 59 -15.88 -2.44 -5.88
N SER A 60 -16.60 -3.56 -5.96
CA SER A 60 -17.31 -4.10 -4.80
C SER A 60 -16.29 -4.66 -3.80
N LEU A 61 -16.68 -4.70 -2.53
CA LEU A 61 -15.82 -5.25 -1.48
C LEU A 61 -15.41 -6.71 -1.76
N ARG A 62 -16.31 -7.52 -2.32
CA ARG A 62 -16.03 -8.93 -2.69
C ARG A 62 -14.98 -9.02 -3.78
N ASN A 63 -15.10 -8.21 -4.84
CA ASN A 63 -14.16 -8.23 -5.95
C ASN A 63 -12.78 -7.72 -5.51
N ALA A 64 -12.75 -6.70 -4.63
CA ALA A 64 -11.52 -6.22 -4.03
C ALA A 64 -10.77 -7.33 -3.28
N PHE A 65 -11.46 -8.16 -2.49
CA PHE A 65 -10.81 -9.28 -1.78
C PHE A 65 -10.23 -10.33 -2.71
N ILE A 66 -10.97 -10.72 -3.77
CA ILE A 66 -10.48 -11.71 -4.73
C ILE A 66 -9.21 -11.20 -5.42
N LEU A 67 -9.23 -9.95 -5.90
CA LEU A 67 -8.07 -9.34 -6.56
C LEU A 67 -6.90 -9.18 -5.59
N ALA A 68 -7.16 -8.76 -4.36
CA ALA A 68 -6.12 -8.62 -3.34
C ALA A 68 -5.44 -9.95 -3.03
N CYS A 69 -6.20 -11.03 -2.78
CA CYS A 69 -5.62 -12.35 -2.55
C CYS A 69 -4.70 -12.79 -3.70
N ILE A 70 -5.07 -12.53 -4.95
CA ILE A 70 -4.26 -12.89 -6.12
C ILE A 70 -3.01 -12.02 -6.19
N PHE A 71 -3.17 -10.70 -6.23
CA PHE A 71 -2.07 -9.79 -6.53
C PHE A 71 -1.12 -9.57 -5.35
N GLU A 72 -1.61 -9.55 -4.10
CA GLU A 72 -0.74 -9.50 -2.92
C GLU A 72 0.08 -10.79 -2.80
N THR A 73 -0.52 -11.96 -3.06
CA THR A 73 0.23 -13.23 -3.08
C THR A 73 1.28 -13.26 -4.19
N LEU A 74 0.94 -12.78 -5.39
CA LEU A 74 1.92 -12.68 -6.49
C LEU A 74 3.07 -11.73 -6.14
N GLY A 75 2.77 -10.58 -5.53
CA GLY A 75 3.79 -9.63 -5.05
C GLY A 75 4.72 -10.25 -4.02
N ALA A 76 4.12 -10.92 -3.04
CA ALA A 76 4.84 -11.60 -1.96
C ALA A 76 5.83 -12.64 -2.50
N ILE A 77 5.41 -13.46 -3.46
CA ILE A 77 6.24 -14.55 -4.01
C ILE A 77 7.30 -14.02 -4.99
N LEU A 78 6.93 -13.09 -5.88
CA LEU A 78 7.82 -12.66 -6.97
C LEU A 78 8.89 -11.66 -6.50
N VAL A 79 8.56 -10.77 -5.56
CA VAL A 79 9.44 -9.66 -5.14
C VAL A 79 9.76 -9.68 -3.65
N GLY A 80 8.86 -10.20 -2.79
CA GLY A 80 9.01 -10.12 -1.34
C GLY A 80 10.24 -10.81 -0.74
N PHE A 81 10.89 -11.71 -1.48
CA PHE A 81 12.11 -12.38 -1.01
C PHE A 81 13.24 -11.40 -0.66
N ASN A 82 13.51 -10.41 -1.52
CA ASN A 82 14.64 -9.48 -1.31
C ASN A 82 14.39 -8.49 -0.17
N VAL A 83 13.12 -8.19 0.14
CA VAL A 83 12.74 -7.21 1.16
C VAL A 83 12.86 -7.83 2.57
N THR A 84 12.60 -9.12 2.73
CA THR A 84 12.66 -9.83 4.03
C THR A 84 14.05 -9.77 4.66
N ASP A 85 15.11 -9.91 3.87
CA ASP A 85 16.49 -9.88 4.37
C ASP A 85 16.91 -8.53 4.94
N THR A 86 16.32 -7.44 4.43
CA THR A 86 16.60 -6.08 4.92
C THR A 86 15.90 -5.78 6.25
N MET A 87 14.69 -6.30 6.46
CA MET A 87 13.92 -6.09 7.70
C MET A 87 14.54 -6.79 8.91
N ARG A 88 15.04 -8.03 8.72
CA ARG A 88 15.64 -8.85 9.79
C ARG A 88 16.78 -8.15 10.54
N LYS A 89 17.58 -7.35 9.82
CA LYS A 89 18.86 -6.80 10.29
C LYS A 89 18.81 -5.31 10.65
N ALA A 90 17.66 -4.66 10.46
CA ALA A 90 17.61 -3.19 10.45
C ALA A 90 17.47 -2.53 11.84
N VAL A 91 16.97 -3.24 12.87
CA VAL A 91 16.47 -2.57 14.09
C VAL A 91 17.23 -2.96 15.37
N VAL A 92 17.61 -4.23 15.54
CA VAL A 92 18.38 -4.71 16.70
C VAL A 92 19.82 -4.96 16.30
N ASP A 93 20.76 -4.62 17.19
CA ASP A 93 22.13 -5.10 17.05
C ASP A 93 22.20 -6.58 17.44
N VAL A 94 22.10 -7.44 16.42
CA VAL A 94 22.15 -8.90 16.56
C VAL A 94 23.49 -9.38 17.08
N GLU A 95 24.57 -8.60 16.99
CA GLU A 95 25.90 -9.07 17.40
C GLU A 95 26.00 -9.28 18.91
N MET A 96 25.23 -8.54 19.71
CA MET A 96 25.19 -8.70 21.17
C MET A 96 24.53 -10.02 21.62
N TYR A 97 23.90 -10.75 20.70
CA TYR A 97 23.24 -12.02 21.00
C TYR A 97 24.08 -13.23 20.53
N LYS A 98 25.30 -13.03 20.02
CA LYS A 98 26.18 -14.12 19.56
C LYS A 98 26.40 -15.19 20.64
N ASP A 99 26.57 -14.75 21.89
CA ASP A 99 26.80 -15.63 23.04
C ASP A 99 25.51 -16.06 23.74
N ASP A 100 24.35 -15.56 23.27
CA ASP A 100 23.04 -15.73 23.89
C ASP A 100 21.92 -15.82 22.83
N PRO A 101 21.96 -16.85 21.95
CA PRO A 101 21.00 -17.02 20.87
C PRO A 101 19.57 -17.24 21.40
N LYS A 102 19.44 -17.88 22.57
CA LYS A 102 18.16 -18.16 23.23
C LYS A 102 17.37 -16.88 23.48
N THR A 103 18.01 -15.83 24.01
CA THR A 103 17.32 -14.56 24.28
C THR A 103 16.84 -13.89 22.99
N LEU A 104 17.60 -13.99 21.89
CA LEU A 104 17.14 -13.43 20.62
C LEU A 104 15.94 -14.20 20.04
N GLU A 105 15.94 -15.53 20.17
CA GLU A 105 14.83 -16.38 19.72
C GLU A 105 13.54 -16.08 20.49
N LEU A 106 13.61 -15.99 21.82
CA LEU A 106 12.50 -15.56 22.67
C LEU A 106 12.08 -14.11 22.39
N GLY A 107 13.05 -13.25 22.06
CA GLY A 107 12.78 -11.89 21.60
C GLY A 107 11.92 -11.85 20.34
N GLN A 108 12.08 -12.79 19.40
CA GLN A 108 11.21 -12.86 18.22
C GLN A 108 9.76 -13.16 18.59
N ILE A 109 9.51 -14.00 19.61
CA ILE A 109 8.15 -14.25 20.13
C ILE A 109 7.54 -12.95 20.66
N ALA A 110 8.29 -12.19 21.45
CA ALA A 110 7.84 -10.91 21.98
C ALA A 110 7.54 -9.90 20.87
N ILE A 111 8.38 -9.84 19.83
CA ILE A 111 8.17 -8.97 18.66
C ILE A 111 6.88 -9.36 17.92
N LEU A 112 6.73 -10.64 17.58
CA LEU A 112 5.57 -11.18 16.87
C LEU A 112 4.28 -10.94 17.65
N GLY A 113 4.29 -11.27 18.95
CA GLY A 113 3.14 -11.09 19.83
C GLY A 113 2.75 -9.62 20.01
N GLY A 114 3.73 -8.74 20.27
CA GLY A 114 3.46 -7.31 20.46
C GLY A 114 2.96 -6.63 19.19
N CYS A 115 3.55 -6.97 18.04
CA CYS A 115 3.13 -6.43 16.76
C CYS A 115 1.74 -6.95 16.37
N GLY A 116 1.53 -8.27 16.42
CA GLY A 116 0.26 -8.91 16.07
C GLY A 116 -0.89 -8.47 16.97
N ALA A 117 -0.67 -8.40 18.29
CA ALA A 117 -1.70 -7.94 19.24
C ALA A 117 -2.13 -6.49 18.95
N TRP A 118 -1.17 -5.58 18.75
CA TRP A 118 -1.51 -4.18 18.45
C TRP A 118 -2.27 -4.05 17.12
N LEU A 119 -1.84 -4.74 16.06
CA LEU A 119 -2.54 -4.69 14.78
C LEU A 119 -3.98 -5.21 14.86
N LEU A 120 -4.22 -6.28 15.62
CA LEU A 120 -5.57 -6.77 15.85
C LEU A 120 -6.42 -5.75 16.63
N ILE A 121 -5.86 -5.12 17.67
CA ILE A 121 -6.53 -4.08 18.44
C ILE A 121 -6.87 -2.89 17.54
N ALA A 122 -5.91 -2.38 16.78
CA ALA A 122 -6.10 -1.26 15.87
C ALA A 122 -7.17 -1.57 14.80
N THR A 123 -7.13 -2.78 14.24
CA THR A 123 -8.12 -3.27 13.28
C THR A 123 -9.51 -3.38 13.91
N ALA A 124 -9.60 -3.86 15.14
CA ALA A 124 -10.87 -3.94 15.88
C ALA A 124 -11.47 -2.54 16.11
N LEU A 125 -10.62 -1.53 16.30
CA LEU A 125 -10.97 -0.11 16.40
C LEU A 125 -11.14 0.59 15.04
N SER A 126 -11.04 -0.14 13.92
CA SER A 126 -11.11 0.40 12.55
C SER A 126 -10.09 1.52 12.28
N LEU A 127 -8.93 1.48 12.95
CA LEU A 127 -7.85 2.45 12.78
C LEU A 127 -6.86 1.93 11.70
N PRO A 128 -6.63 2.70 10.62
CA PRO A 128 -5.53 2.42 9.72
C PRO A 128 -4.22 2.78 10.44
N VAL A 129 -3.38 1.79 10.69
CA VAL A 129 -2.09 1.96 11.36
C VAL A 129 -0.97 1.45 10.45
N SER A 130 0.28 1.64 10.88
CA SER A 130 1.44 1.18 10.14
C SER A 130 1.99 -0.10 10.78
N THR A 131 2.01 -1.19 10.01
CA THR A 131 2.68 -2.41 10.47
C THR A 131 4.18 -2.20 10.67
N THR A 132 4.85 -1.45 9.80
CA THR A 132 6.29 -1.16 9.95
C THR A 132 6.58 -0.44 11.27
N HIS A 133 5.75 0.52 11.68
CA HIS A 133 5.87 1.16 12.99
C HIS A 133 5.63 0.19 14.14
N SER A 134 4.62 -0.66 13.99
CA SER A 134 4.27 -1.67 14.99
C SER A 134 5.44 -2.61 15.22
N LEU A 135 6.08 -3.07 14.14
CA LEU A 135 7.24 -3.95 14.20
C LEU A 135 8.46 -3.26 14.81
N VAL A 136 8.78 -2.03 14.40
CA VAL A 136 9.88 -1.24 14.98
C VAL A 136 9.64 -0.99 16.46
N GLY A 137 8.43 -0.59 16.85
CA GLY A 137 8.04 -0.39 18.24
C GLY A 137 8.20 -1.65 19.07
N SER A 138 7.65 -2.78 18.61
CA SER A 138 7.78 -4.08 19.28
C SER A 138 9.25 -4.50 19.45
N THR A 139 10.05 -4.24 18.43
CA THR A 139 11.49 -4.56 18.44
C THR A 139 12.27 -3.69 19.44
N LEU A 140 11.95 -2.39 19.51
CA LEU A 140 12.49 -1.49 20.53
C LEU A 140 12.09 -1.95 21.93
N GLY A 141 10.81 -2.27 22.15
CA GLY A 141 10.31 -2.74 23.44
C GLY A 141 11.00 -4.01 23.92
N MET A 142 11.11 -5.00 23.04
CA MET A 142 11.85 -6.24 23.32
C MET A 142 13.32 -5.96 23.66
N SER A 143 14.00 -5.15 22.84
CA SER A 143 15.42 -4.84 23.00
C SER A 143 15.71 -4.08 24.30
N LEU A 144 14.85 -3.14 24.69
CA LEU A 144 14.95 -2.40 25.95
C LEU A 144 14.89 -3.33 27.17
N VAL A 145 14.05 -4.37 27.13
CA VAL A 145 13.97 -5.36 28.22
C VAL A 145 15.17 -6.31 28.19
N ALA A 146 15.54 -6.80 27.00
CA ALA A 146 16.56 -7.83 26.87
C ALA A 146 18.00 -7.32 27.09
N LYS A 147 18.35 -6.15 26.55
CA LYS A 147 19.71 -5.60 26.55
C LYS A 147 19.78 -4.10 26.88
N GLY A 148 18.65 -3.45 27.21
CA GLY A 148 18.60 -2.02 27.49
C GLY A 148 18.88 -1.14 26.27
N PHE A 149 19.24 0.13 26.48
CA PHE A 149 19.51 1.11 25.41
C PHE A 149 20.68 0.74 24.48
N LYS A 150 21.60 -0.12 24.95
CA LYS A 150 22.71 -0.64 24.15
C LYS A 150 22.25 -1.65 23.10
N GLY A 151 21.08 -2.29 23.34
CA GLY A 151 20.37 -3.21 22.45
C GLY A 151 20.04 -2.68 21.05
N ILE A 152 20.07 -1.36 20.88
CA ILE A 152 19.40 -0.64 19.80
C ILE A 152 20.43 0.12 18.95
N VAL A 153 20.32 -0.06 17.63
CA VAL A 153 21.11 0.71 16.66
C VAL A 153 20.43 2.05 16.37
N TRP A 154 20.72 3.07 17.20
CA TRP A 154 20.07 4.40 17.11
C TRP A 154 20.18 5.08 15.76
N THR A 155 21.29 4.87 15.03
CA THR A 155 21.49 5.43 13.69
C THR A 155 20.50 4.86 12.68
N LYS A 156 20.17 3.56 12.80
CA LYS A 156 19.15 2.92 11.97
C LYS A 156 17.76 3.41 12.34
N ILE A 157 17.43 3.49 13.63
CA ILE A 157 16.15 4.05 14.10
C ILE A 157 15.94 5.46 13.56
N LEU A 158 16.94 6.33 13.61
CA LEU A 158 16.84 7.68 13.06
C LEU A 158 16.54 7.67 11.55
N SER A 159 17.21 6.80 10.79
CA SER A 159 16.93 6.63 9.36
C SER A 159 15.51 6.15 9.09
N ILE A 160 14.97 5.29 9.94
CA ILE A 160 13.58 4.79 9.86
C ILE A 160 12.60 5.93 10.16
N VAL A 161 12.83 6.68 11.24
CA VAL A 161 11.97 7.82 11.60
C VAL A 161 11.94 8.88 10.49
N MET A 162 13.08 9.17 9.85
CA MET A 162 13.15 10.06 8.71
C MET A 162 12.32 9.56 7.52
N SER A 163 12.29 8.23 7.29
CA SER A 163 11.51 7.63 6.21
C SER A 163 10.01 7.84 6.39
N TRP A 164 9.51 7.91 7.63
CA TRP A 164 8.09 8.08 7.94
C TRP A 164 7.51 9.43 7.49
N PHE A 165 8.36 10.46 7.43
CA PHE A 165 8.00 11.78 6.92
C PHE A 165 8.29 11.90 5.43
N ALA A 166 9.40 11.32 4.96
CA ALA A 166 9.80 11.38 3.57
C ALA A 166 8.85 10.60 2.65
N SER A 167 8.39 9.42 3.07
CA SER A 167 7.54 8.56 2.23
C SER A 167 6.17 9.15 1.87
N PRO A 168 5.36 9.72 2.80
CA PRO A 168 4.09 10.35 2.43
C PRO A 168 4.28 11.61 1.59
N LEU A 169 5.37 12.36 1.80
CA LEU A 169 5.69 13.55 1.01
C LEU A 169 6.06 13.18 -0.42
N PHE A 170 6.90 12.16 -0.58
CA PHE A 170 7.34 11.68 -1.87
C PHE A 170 6.19 11.06 -2.67
N SER A 171 5.39 10.20 -2.05
CA SER A 171 4.20 9.60 -2.70
C SER A 171 3.15 10.65 -3.05
N GLY A 172 2.89 11.60 -2.14
CA GLY A 172 2.03 12.75 -2.38
C GLY A 172 2.48 13.58 -3.58
N THR A 173 3.78 13.84 -3.69
CA THR A 173 4.37 14.60 -4.80
C THR A 173 4.20 13.86 -6.13
N ILE A 174 4.51 12.55 -6.18
CA ILE A 174 4.32 11.74 -7.39
C ILE A 174 2.85 11.72 -7.81
N SER A 175 1.94 11.50 -6.86
CA SER A 175 0.50 11.46 -7.14
C SER A 175 -0.05 12.82 -7.60
N ILE A 176 0.43 13.94 -7.04
CA ILE A 176 0.09 15.29 -7.50
C ILE A 176 0.55 15.49 -8.93
N ILE A 177 1.81 15.19 -9.24
CA ILE A 177 2.36 15.35 -10.60
C ILE A 177 1.54 14.53 -11.60
N LEU A 178 1.27 13.26 -11.28
CA LEU A 178 0.48 12.39 -12.13
C LEU A 178 -0.95 12.90 -12.32
N TYR A 179 -1.60 13.36 -11.24
CA TYR A 179 -2.94 13.93 -11.31
C TYR A 179 -2.98 15.19 -12.15
N LEU A 180 -1.99 16.08 -12.02
CA LEU A 180 -1.89 17.29 -12.84
C LEU A 180 -1.67 16.94 -14.32
N ILE A 181 -0.89 15.91 -14.63
CA ILE A 181 -0.73 15.43 -16.01
C ILE A 181 -2.08 14.93 -16.55
N VAL A 182 -2.76 14.06 -15.81
CA VAL A 182 -4.08 13.52 -16.20
C VAL A 182 -5.11 14.63 -16.39
N ASP A 183 -5.15 15.58 -15.46
CA ASP A 183 -6.08 16.71 -15.52
C ASP A 183 -5.81 17.59 -16.75
N HIS A 184 -4.55 17.97 -17.02
CA HIS A 184 -4.19 18.80 -18.17
C HIS A 184 -4.32 18.10 -19.52
N THR A 185 -4.09 16.80 -19.59
CA THR A 185 -4.10 16.06 -20.85
C THR A 185 -5.48 15.53 -21.20
N VAL A 186 -6.29 15.20 -20.19
CA VAL A 186 -7.60 14.55 -20.33
C VAL A 186 -8.71 15.40 -19.74
N LEU A 187 -8.74 15.56 -18.41
CA LEU A 187 -9.98 15.94 -17.70
C LEU A 187 -10.46 17.37 -18.00
N ARG A 188 -9.55 18.33 -18.21
CA ARG A 188 -9.92 19.72 -18.53
C ARG A 188 -10.09 20.01 -20.03
N ARG A 189 -10.01 19.00 -20.88
CA ARG A 189 -10.15 19.17 -22.34
C ARG A 189 -11.62 19.17 -22.75
N LYS A 190 -11.92 19.76 -23.91
CA LYS A 190 -13.28 19.86 -24.46
C LYS A 190 -13.92 18.48 -24.70
N ASP A 191 -13.12 17.51 -25.15
CA ASP A 191 -13.56 16.11 -25.40
C ASP A 191 -12.77 15.14 -24.51
N PRO A 192 -13.02 15.13 -23.19
CA PRO A 192 -12.19 14.40 -22.22
C PRO A 192 -12.22 12.88 -22.48
N PHE A 193 -13.36 12.33 -22.90
CA PHE A 193 -13.49 10.89 -23.18
C PHE A 193 -12.52 10.42 -24.28
N TRP A 194 -12.53 11.08 -25.44
CA TRP A 194 -11.66 10.72 -26.57
C TRP A 194 -10.18 10.99 -26.30
N LYS A 195 -9.87 12.04 -25.52
CA LYS A 195 -8.50 12.31 -25.06
C LYS A 195 -8.03 11.24 -24.08
N GLY A 196 -8.89 10.81 -23.17
CA GLY A 196 -8.67 9.69 -22.26
C GLY A 196 -8.35 8.41 -23.03
N LEU A 197 -9.19 8.07 -24.01
CA LEU A 197 -9.00 6.90 -24.85
C LEU A 197 -7.66 6.88 -25.60
N ARG A 198 -7.13 8.06 -25.94
CA ARG A 198 -5.84 8.19 -26.62
C ARG A 198 -4.65 8.08 -25.68
N ILE A 199 -4.78 8.49 -24.41
CA ILE A 199 -3.67 8.43 -23.45
C ILE A 199 -3.55 7.06 -22.77
N LEU A 200 -4.64 6.29 -22.73
CA LEU A 200 -4.68 4.97 -22.09
C LEU A 200 -3.56 4.00 -22.48
N PRO A 201 -3.24 3.79 -23.78
CA PRO A 201 -2.12 2.93 -24.14
C PRO A 201 -0.79 3.34 -23.48
N ILE A 202 -0.55 4.65 -23.32
CA ILE A 202 0.65 5.18 -22.67
C ILE A 202 0.62 4.89 -21.17
N ILE A 203 -0.54 5.02 -20.53
CA ILE A 203 -0.69 4.65 -19.11
C ILE A 203 -0.41 3.16 -18.91
N TYR A 204 -0.99 2.28 -19.74
CA TYR A 204 -0.74 0.84 -19.68
C TYR A 204 0.74 0.50 -19.93
N PHE A 205 1.37 1.18 -20.90
CA PHE A 205 2.81 1.06 -21.13
C PHE A 205 3.60 1.37 -19.86
N VAL A 206 3.42 2.55 -19.27
CA VAL A 206 4.18 2.99 -18.09
C VAL A 206 3.96 2.04 -16.91
N CYS A 207 2.72 1.66 -16.63
CA CYS A 207 2.40 0.80 -15.50
C CYS A 207 2.96 -0.62 -15.65
N ILE A 208 2.82 -1.24 -16.82
CA ILE A 208 3.34 -2.60 -17.06
C ILE A 208 4.86 -2.59 -17.16
N SER A 209 5.46 -1.59 -17.81
CA SER A 209 6.91 -1.45 -17.85
C SER A 209 7.51 -1.29 -16.46
N PHE A 210 6.93 -0.42 -15.62
CA PHE A 210 7.43 -0.26 -14.25
C PHE A 210 7.32 -1.56 -13.44
N ASN A 211 6.20 -2.29 -13.54
CA ASN A 211 6.03 -3.58 -12.88
C ASN A 211 7.04 -4.63 -13.36
N ALA A 212 7.12 -4.83 -14.67
CA ALA A 212 8.04 -5.78 -15.25
C ALA A 212 9.49 -5.43 -14.90
N PHE A 213 9.84 -4.13 -14.88
CA PHE A 213 11.14 -3.67 -14.41
C PHE A 213 11.39 -4.04 -12.95
N VAL A 214 10.44 -3.78 -12.05
CA VAL A 214 10.57 -4.12 -10.63
C VAL A 214 10.69 -5.64 -10.43
N VAL A 215 9.90 -6.45 -11.14
CA VAL A 215 9.99 -7.91 -11.07
C VAL A 215 11.33 -8.42 -11.61
N CYS A 216 11.84 -7.86 -12.70
CA CYS A 216 13.13 -8.30 -13.24
C CYS A 216 14.32 -7.78 -12.41
N PHE A 217 14.24 -6.58 -11.86
CA PHE A 217 15.37 -5.92 -11.18
C PHE A 217 15.40 -6.16 -9.66
N GLN A 218 14.26 -6.50 -9.07
CA GLN A 218 14.09 -6.79 -7.65
C GLN A 218 13.49 -8.17 -7.40
N GLY A 219 13.37 -9.00 -8.45
CA GLY A 219 12.77 -10.32 -8.36
C GLY A 219 13.57 -11.27 -7.49
N SER A 220 12.88 -12.33 -7.06
CA SER A 220 13.43 -13.38 -6.21
C SER A 220 14.69 -14.02 -6.81
N LYS A 221 15.72 -14.21 -5.96
CA LYS A 221 16.90 -15.01 -6.28
C LYS A 221 16.55 -16.44 -6.67
N LEU A 222 15.45 -16.99 -6.14
CA LEU A 222 14.98 -18.33 -6.45
C LEU A 222 14.64 -18.51 -7.93
N LEU A 223 14.15 -17.46 -8.58
CA LEU A 223 13.83 -17.46 -10.01
C LEU A 223 15.02 -17.01 -10.86
N ASN A 224 16.21 -16.83 -10.26
CA ASN A 224 17.39 -16.22 -10.86
C ASN A 224 17.10 -14.86 -11.51
N LEU A 225 16.06 -14.15 -11.04
CA LEU A 225 15.68 -12.85 -11.57
C LEU A 225 16.63 -11.75 -11.06
N SER A 226 17.18 -11.91 -9.85
CA SER A 226 18.14 -10.98 -9.24
C SER A 226 19.42 -10.76 -10.06
N ASP A 227 19.77 -11.72 -10.91
CA ASP A 227 21.02 -11.73 -11.65
C ASP A 227 20.87 -11.11 -13.05
N ILE A 228 19.66 -10.65 -13.38
CA ILE A 228 19.37 -9.99 -14.65
C ILE A 228 20.08 -8.62 -14.66
N PRO A 229 20.94 -8.35 -15.67
CA PRO A 229 21.61 -7.08 -15.77
C PRO A 229 20.61 -5.96 -16.09
N LEU A 230 20.89 -4.74 -15.61
CA LEU A 230 19.97 -3.60 -15.69
C LEU A 230 19.44 -3.34 -17.10
N TRP A 231 20.30 -3.44 -18.13
CA TRP A 231 19.91 -3.22 -19.52
C TRP A 231 18.89 -4.26 -20.02
N LEU A 232 19.02 -5.52 -19.59
CA LEU A 232 18.11 -6.59 -19.96
C LEU A 232 16.78 -6.42 -19.23
N ALA A 233 16.80 -6.05 -17.94
CA ALA A 233 15.59 -5.73 -17.18
C ALA A 233 14.81 -4.56 -17.82
N LEU A 234 15.50 -3.49 -18.25
CA LEU A 234 14.89 -2.36 -18.96
C LEU A 234 14.33 -2.77 -20.33
N THR A 235 15.02 -3.66 -21.04
CA THR A 235 14.55 -4.18 -22.33
C THR A 235 13.28 -5.00 -22.17
N ILE A 236 13.26 -5.96 -21.23
CA ILE A 236 12.09 -6.80 -20.94
C ILE A 236 10.92 -5.90 -20.51
N ALA A 237 11.16 -4.95 -19.60
CA ALA A 237 10.16 -4.00 -19.14
C ALA A 237 9.55 -3.18 -20.29
N THR A 238 10.39 -2.69 -21.20
CA THR A 238 9.94 -1.91 -22.36
C THR A 238 9.12 -2.77 -23.32
N ILE A 239 9.56 -4.01 -23.60
CA ILE A 239 8.82 -4.94 -24.46
C ILE A 239 7.46 -5.27 -23.85
N CYS A 240 7.40 -5.64 -22.56
CA CYS A 240 6.15 -5.91 -21.86
C CYS A 240 5.20 -4.70 -21.91
N GLY A 241 5.72 -3.49 -21.71
CA GLY A 241 4.93 -2.26 -21.82
C GLY A 241 4.40 -2.00 -23.22
N ILE A 242 5.22 -2.20 -24.26
CA ILE A 242 4.80 -2.04 -25.66
C ILE A 242 3.68 -3.04 -25.96
N LEU A 243 3.87 -4.31 -25.59
CA LEU A 243 2.85 -5.34 -25.77
C LEU A 243 1.55 -5.00 -25.04
N ALA A 244 1.64 -4.49 -23.81
CA ALA A 244 0.47 -4.04 -23.06
C ALA A 244 -0.25 -2.87 -23.76
N ALA A 245 0.49 -1.87 -24.23
CA ALA A 245 -0.09 -0.74 -24.97
C ALA A 245 -0.77 -1.17 -26.26
N LEU A 246 -0.14 -2.07 -27.04
CA LEU A 246 -0.72 -2.63 -28.25
C LEU A 246 -1.96 -3.47 -27.94
N SER A 247 -1.90 -4.32 -26.92
CA SER A 247 -3.05 -5.13 -26.48
C SER A 247 -4.22 -4.24 -26.08
N PHE A 248 -3.96 -3.13 -25.38
CA PHE A 248 -4.99 -2.17 -25.04
C PHE A 248 -5.56 -1.52 -26.31
N GLN A 249 -4.70 -1.03 -27.20
CA GLN A 249 -5.10 -0.29 -28.40
C GLN A 249 -5.96 -1.11 -29.35
N TYR A 250 -5.62 -2.39 -29.57
CA TYR A 250 -6.28 -3.25 -30.55
C TYR A 250 -7.36 -4.15 -29.96
N ILE A 251 -7.21 -4.59 -28.71
CA ILE A 251 -8.14 -5.53 -28.07
C ILE A 251 -9.02 -4.79 -27.06
N ALA A 252 -8.45 -4.22 -26.00
CA ALA A 252 -9.26 -3.69 -24.89
C ALA A 252 -10.08 -2.46 -25.28
N ARG A 253 -9.53 -1.57 -26.13
CA ARG A 253 -10.17 -0.32 -26.57
C ARG A 253 -11.56 -0.53 -27.19
N PRO A 254 -11.75 -1.38 -28.22
CA PRO A 254 -13.09 -1.60 -28.78
C PRO A 254 -14.07 -2.24 -27.78
N PHE A 255 -13.61 -3.14 -26.90
CA PHE A 255 -14.46 -3.69 -25.84
C PHE A 255 -14.88 -2.64 -24.84
N LEU A 256 -13.97 -1.75 -24.45
CA LEU A 256 -14.22 -0.71 -23.46
C LEU A 256 -15.22 0.32 -23.97
N ILE A 257 -15.10 0.74 -25.24
CA ILE A 257 -16.09 1.63 -25.86
C ILE A 257 -17.48 0.98 -25.83
N LYS A 258 -17.59 -0.28 -26.31
CA LYS A 258 -18.87 -1.02 -26.29
C LYS A 258 -19.44 -1.18 -24.89
N TRP A 259 -18.60 -1.46 -23.90
CA TRP A 259 -19.03 -1.61 -22.51
C TRP A 259 -19.59 -0.30 -21.93
N ILE A 260 -18.94 0.83 -22.20
CA ILE A 260 -19.41 2.16 -21.76
C ILE A 260 -20.75 2.51 -22.44
N ASP A 261 -20.85 2.30 -23.76
CA ASP A 261 -22.06 2.62 -24.52
C ASP A 261 -23.26 1.75 -24.10
N ASN A 262 -23.03 0.47 -23.78
CA ASN A 262 -24.08 -0.43 -23.28
C ASN A 262 -24.63 0.03 -21.92
N GLN A 263 -23.78 0.52 -21.02
CA GLN A 263 -24.23 1.03 -19.72
C GLN A 263 -25.10 2.29 -19.84
N GLU A 264 -24.81 3.16 -20.81
CA GLU A 264 -25.69 4.30 -21.08
C GLU A 264 -27.05 3.86 -21.58
N THR A 265 -27.06 2.89 -22.49
CA THR A 265 -28.30 2.35 -23.08
C THR A 265 -29.20 1.73 -22.02
N GLU A 266 -28.64 0.98 -21.07
CA GLU A 266 -29.40 0.42 -19.92
C GLU A 266 -29.91 1.48 -18.95
N THR A 267 -29.16 2.56 -18.76
CA THR A 267 -29.55 3.67 -17.87
C THR A 267 -30.74 4.43 -18.45
N ILE A 268 -30.71 4.69 -19.77
CA ILE A 268 -31.79 5.35 -20.51
C ILE A 268 -33.03 4.43 -20.58
N GLY A 269 -32.85 3.12 -20.78
CA GLY A 269 -33.95 2.15 -20.85
C GLY A 269 -34.73 1.94 -19.54
N LYS A 270 -34.18 2.34 -18.38
CA LYS A 270 -34.84 2.31 -17.06
C LYS A 270 -35.65 3.58 -16.74
N PHE A 271 -35.65 4.56 -17.65
CA PHE A 271 -36.40 5.81 -17.50
C PHE A 271 -37.90 5.55 -17.76
N ASP A 272 -38.73 5.60 -16.70
CA ASP A 272 -40.19 5.47 -16.80
C ASP A 272 -40.84 6.86 -16.85
N PRO A 273 -41.32 7.32 -18.02
CA PRO A 273 -41.92 8.64 -18.18
C PRO A 273 -43.23 8.82 -17.39
N ASN A 274 -43.83 7.75 -16.88
CA ASN A 274 -45.14 7.79 -16.18
C ASN A 274 -45.03 8.06 -14.67
N LYS A 275 -43.83 8.22 -14.11
CA LYS A 275 -43.61 8.53 -12.68
C LYS A 275 -43.32 10.01 -12.39
N MET A 276 -43.54 10.91 -13.36
CA MET A 276 -43.28 12.34 -13.22
C MET A 276 -44.54 13.12 -12.77
N SER A 277 -44.41 14.04 -11.81
CA SER A 277 -45.45 15.03 -11.49
C SER A 277 -45.64 16.04 -12.64
N PRO A 278 -46.86 16.54 -12.90
CA PRO A 278 -47.21 17.25 -14.14
C PRO A 278 -46.74 18.74 -14.20
N PHE A 279 -45.58 19.09 -13.65
CA PHE A 279 -45.09 20.47 -13.62
C PHE A 279 -43.72 20.61 -14.32
N ALA A 280 -43.69 20.36 -15.63
CA ALA A 280 -42.62 20.84 -16.52
C ALA A 280 -43.06 20.67 -17.99
N MET A 281 -43.63 21.72 -18.59
CA MET A 281 -43.85 21.78 -20.04
C MET A 281 -42.55 22.23 -20.71
N THR A 282 -42.07 21.48 -21.71
CA THR A 282 -40.75 21.70 -22.35
C THR A 282 -40.93 21.94 -23.86
N ASP A 283 -40.27 22.97 -24.41
CA ASP A 283 -40.20 23.23 -25.86
C ASP A 283 -39.27 22.22 -26.56
N ILE A 284 -39.73 21.65 -27.68
CA ILE A 284 -39.01 20.64 -28.46
C ILE A 284 -38.31 21.32 -29.65
N LYS A 285 -36.98 21.12 -29.80
CA LYS A 285 -36.27 21.40 -31.06
C LYS A 285 -35.53 20.16 -31.55
N ASN A 286 -35.74 19.83 -32.83
CA ASN A 286 -35.17 18.65 -33.50
C ASN A 286 -33.83 18.97 -34.17
N TYR A 287 -32.82 18.13 -33.93
CA TYR A 287 -31.60 18.08 -34.73
C TYR A 287 -31.34 16.64 -35.17
N ASN A 288 -31.19 16.41 -36.49
CA ASN A 288 -30.85 15.14 -37.11
C ASN A 288 -31.59 13.90 -36.55
N GLY A 289 -32.90 14.03 -36.32
CA GLY A 289 -33.76 12.92 -35.91
C GLY A 289 -33.63 12.47 -34.45
N VAL A 290 -32.87 13.18 -33.61
CA VAL A 290 -32.77 12.93 -32.17
C VAL A 290 -33.42 14.08 -31.41
N SER A 291 -34.45 13.78 -30.62
CA SER A 291 -35.12 14.73 -29.73
C SER A 291 -34.30 14.89 -28.45
N VAL A 292 -33.66 16.06 -28.29
CA VAL A 292 -32.89 16.42 -27.08
C VAL A 292 -33.77 17.28 -26.18
N ILE A 293 -34.06 16.79 -24.97
CA ILE A 293 -34.81 17.52 -23.95
C ILE A 293 -33.85 18.44 -23.22
N THR A 294 -34.07 19.76 -23.29
CA THR A 294 -33.28 20.75 -22.54
C THR A 294 -34.18 21.44 -21.52
N ILE A 295 -33.87 21.29 -20.24
CA ILE A 295 -34.58 21.98 -19.15
C ILE A 295 -33.99 23.39 -19.05
N SER A 296 -34.81 24.43 -19.23
CA SER A 296 -34.43 25.82 -18.94
C SER A 296 -35.23 26.32 -17.75
N ASP A 297 -34.54 26.64 -16.65
CA ASP A 297 -35.09 27.46 -15.57
C ASP A 297 -34.99 28.94 -16.00
N ASN A 298 -36.15 29.58 -16.20
CA ASN A 298 -36.24 31.02 -16.36
C ASN A 298 -36.49 31.65 -14.98
N GLY A 299 -35.49 32.35 -14.46
CA GLY A 299 -35.60 33.10 -13.21
C GLY A 299 -34.54 34.19 -13.08
N SER A 300 -34.94 35.42 -13.36
CA SER A 300 -34.28 36.71 -13.08
C SER A 300 -33.06 37.12 -13.91
N ALA A 301 -33.31 38.13 -14.75
CA ALA A 301 -32.30 38.98 -15.35
C ALA A 301 -31.59 39.80 -14.27
N GLU A 302 -30.40 39.37 -13.87
CA GLU A 302 -29.42 40.25 -13.22
C GLU A 302 -28.35 40.63 -14.24
N THR A 303 -28.52 41.85 -14.75
CA THR A 303 -27.53 42.74 -15.34
C THR A 303 -26.08 42.28 -15.13
N GLU A 304 -25.38 42.02 -16.22
CA GLU A 304 -23.91 41.93 -16.29
C GLU A 304 -23.27 43.14 -15.59
N LYS A 305 -23.03 43.04 -14.29
CA LYS A 305 -21.94 43.79 -13.66
C LYS A 305 -20.68 43.01 -13.92
N GLN A 306 -20.02 43.37 -15.03
CA GLN A 306 -18.59 43.17 -15.22
C GLN A 306 -17.85 43.75 -14.00
N LYS A 307 -17.67 42.94 -12.95
CA LYS A 307 -16.57 43.14 -12.01
C LYS A 307 -15.31 42.70 -12.73
N LYS A 308 -14.76 43.63 -13.52
CA LYS A 308 -13.31 43.71 -13.76
C LYS A 308 -12.66 43.91 -12.41
N GLU A 309 -12.48 42.84 -11.64
CA GLU A 309 -11.45 42.82 -10.62
C GLU A 309 -10.12 42.89 -11.35
N LYS A 310 -9.59 44.12 -11.42
CA LYS A 310 -8.15 44.37 -11.52
C LYS A 310 -7.48 43.70 -10.32
N SER A 311 -7.29 42.39 -10.37
CA SER A 311 -6.49 41.69 -9.37
C SER A 311 -5.05 41.71 -9.83
N SER A 312 -4.30 42.63 -9.23
CA SER A 312 -2.85 42.64 -9.12
C SER A 312 -2.36 41.35 -8.46
N GLY A 313 -2.46 40.23 -9.19
CA GLY A 313 -1.88 38.95 -8.82
C GLY A 313 -0.59 38.78 -9.59
N GLY A 314 0.55 38.78 -8.88
CA GLY A 314 1.88 38.61 -9.48
C GLY A 314 1.98 37.39 -10.39
N CYS A 315 2.99 37.36 -11.26
CA CYS A 315 3.22 36.31 -12.27
C CYS A 315 3.00 34.89 -11.71
N VAL A 316 3.45 34.64 -10.48
CA VAL A 316 3.28 33.39 -9.73
C VAL A 316 1.80 33.00 -9.57
N LYS A 317 0.92 33.92 -9.14
CA LYS A 317 -0.51 33.63 -8.93
C LYS A 317 -1.22 33.28 -10.24
N ARG A 318 -0.76 33.86 -11.36
CA ARG A 318 -1.28 33.56 -12.70
C ARG A 318 -0.80 32.22 -13.24
N VAL A 319 0.46 31.85 -12.97
CA VAL A 319 1.02 30.54 -13.33
C VAL A 319 0.38 29.42 -12.50
N VAL A 320 0.24 29.62 -11.19
CA VAL A 320 -0.41 28.67 -10.28
C VAL A 320 -1.86 28.41 -10.70
N ARG A 321 -2.61 29.47 -11.07
CA ARG A 321 -4.01 29.34 -11.55
C ARG A 321 -4.13 28.61 -12.89
N ARG A 322 -3.06 28.54 -13.70
CA ARG A 322 -3.04 27.73 -14.92
C ARG A 322 -2.77 26.25 -14.64
N ILE A 323 -2.00 25.95 -13.61
CA ILE A 323 -1.62 24.57 -13.27
C ILE A 323 -2.72 23.91 -12.44
N ILE A 324 -3.20 24.57 -11.40
CA ILE A 324 -4.20 23.97 -10.50
C ILE A 324 -5.56 23.85 -11.24
N PRO A 325 -6.24 22.69 -11.15
CA PRO A 325 -7.58 22.50 -11.67
C PRO A 325 -8.59 23.52 -11.13
N ASP A 326 -9.60 23.82 -11.94
CA ASP A 326 -10.71 24.68 -11.51
C ASP A 326 -11.54 23.96 -10.43
N PRO A 327 -11.70 24.53 -9.22
CA PRO A 327 -12.45 23.89 -8.11
C PRO A 327 -13.90 23.55 -8.44
N GLU A 328 -14.54 24.28 -9.35
CA GLU A 328 -15.95 24.09 -9.73
C GLU A 328 -16.14 23.12 -10.91
N ARG A 329 -15.05 22.57 -11.46
CA ARG A 329 -15.09 21.66 -12.61
C ARG A 329 -15.84 20.37 -12.27
N LYS A 330 -16.87 20.06 -13.05
CA LYS A 330 -17.53 18.76 -13.03
C LYS A 330 -16.87 17.82 -14.03
N ASP A 331 -16.47 16.64 -13.56
CA ASP A 331 -15.90 15.59 -14.40
C ASP A 331 -16.99 14.96 -15.30
N ASP A 332 -16.62 14.67 -16.54
CA ASP A 332 -17.47 13.95 -17.50
C ASP A 332 -17.66 12.48 -17.09
N GLU A 333 -18.90 12.00 -17.05
CA GLU A 333 -19.24 10.66 -16.54
C GLU A 333 -18.65 9.54 -17.42
N LYS A 334 -18.66 9.70 -18.75
CA LYS A 334 -18.03 8.74 -19.68
C LYS A 334 -16.53 8.62 -19.40
N THR A 335 -15.88 9.76 -19.17
CA THR A 335 -14.46 9.82 -18.81
C THR A 335 -14.22 9.16 -17.45
N LEU A 336 -15.08 9.35 -16.45
CA LEU A 336 -14.93 8.65 -15.18
C LEU A 336 -15.06 7.13 -15.32
N LYS A 337 -16.03 6.64 -16.10
CA LYS A 337 -16.19 5.20 -16.42
C LYS A 337 -14.95 4.63 -17.12
N LEU A 338 -14.33 5.43 -17.99
CA LEU A 338 -13.06 5.08 -18.64
C LEU A 338 -11.92 4.92 -17.61
N PHE A 339 -11.79 5.86 -16.67
CA PHE A 339 -10.80 5.76 -15.59
C PHE A 339 -11.11 4.64 -14.60
N SER A 340 -12.38 4.25 -14.41
CA SER A 340 -12.75 3.10 -13.57
C SER A 340 -12.06 1.81 -14.03
N ALA A 341 -12.00 1.57 -15.35
CA ALA A 341 -11.32 0.40 -15.89
C ALA A 341 -9.80 0.40 -15.57
N ILE A 342 -9.15 1.57 -15.67
CA ILE A 342 -7.73 1.71 -15.31
C ILE A 342 -7.55 1.54 -13.81
N GLN A 343 -8.45 2.10 -13.01
CA GLN A 343 -8.32 2.10 -11.56
C GLN A 343 -8.30 0.67 -11.02
N VAL A 344 -9.15 -0.23 -11.55
CA VAL A 344 -9.08 -1.66 -11.20
C VAL A 344 -7.68 -2.21 -11.47
N PHE A 345 -7.11 -1.88 -12.62
CA PHE A 345 -5.77 -2.32 -12.99
C PHE A 345 -4.67 -1.73 -12.07
N THR A 346 -4.76 -0.45 -11.68
CA THR A 346 -3.81 0.12 -10.73
C THR A 346 -4.00 -0.35 -9.30
N ALA A 347 -5.21 -0.72 -8.89
CA ALA A 347 -5.44 -1.36 -7.61
C ALA A 347 -4.79 -2.74 -7.54
N CYS A 348 -4.84 -3.52 -8.64
CA CYS A 348 -4.08 -4.77 -8.75
C CYS A 348 -2.56 -4.53 -8.66
N PHE A 349 -2.07 -3.46 -9.31
CA PHE A 349 -0.66 -3.06 -9.18
C PHE A 349 -0.30 -2.65 -7.74
N ALA A 350 -1.14 -1.84 -7.09
CA ALA A 350 -0.95 -1.44 -5.70
C ALA A 350 -0.96 -2.66 -4.78
N GLY A 351 -1.89 -3.61 -4.98
CA GLY A 351 -1.92 -4.89 -4.27
C GLY A 351 -0.64 -5.69 -4.47
N PHE A 352 -0.13 -5.76 -5.71
CA PHE A 352 1.16 -6.41 -5.99
C PHE A 352 2.31 -5.74 -5.22
N ALA A 353 2.43 -4.41 -5.32
CA ALA A 353 3.45 -3.65 -4.60
C ALA A 353 3.35 -3.82 -3.08
N HIS A 354 2.11 -3.87 -2.58
CA HIS A 354 1.81 -4.05 -1.18
C HIS A 354 2.24 -5.43 -0.69
N GLY A 355 1.79 -6.51 -1.34
CA GLY A 355 2.16 -7.87 -0.97
C GLY A 355 3.66 -8.12 -1.02
N ALA A 356 4.37 -7.50 -1.96
CA ALA A 356 5.83 -7.54 -2.03
C ALA A 356 6.52 -6.94 -0.79
N ASN A 357 5.95 -5.89 -0.20
CA ASN A 357 6.56 -5.20 0.94
C ASN A 357 6.09 -5.76 2.28
N ASP A 358 4.83 -6.15 2.35
CA ASP A 358 4.16 -6.50 3.61
C ASP A 358 4.43 -7.94 4.02
N VAL A 359 4.57 -8.87 3.07
CA VAL A 359 4.94 -10.26 3.43
C VAL A 359 6.24 -10.28 4.23
N SER A 360 7.21 -9.47 3.82
CA SER A 360 8.51 -9.36 4.48
C SER A 360 8.40 -8.89 5.92
N ASN A 361 7.51 -7.95 6.21
CA ASN A 361 7.25 -7.49 7.57
C ASN A 361 6.58 -8.57 8.42
N ALA A 362 5.67 -9.36 7.83
CA ALA A 362 4.99 -10.45 8.53
C ALA A 362 5.94 -11.59 8.90
N ILE A 363 6.83 -11.95 7.99
CA ILE A 363 7.65 -13.16 8.13
C ILE A 363 9.06 -12.92 8.62
N ALA A 364 9.60 -11.68 8.59
CA ALA A 364 10.98 -11.43 9.01
C ALA A 364 11.30 -11.95 10.43
N PRO A 365 10.46 -11.72 11.47
CA PRO A 365 10.72 -12.28 12.79
C PRO A 365 10.59 -13.81 12.83
N MET A 366 9.68 -14.38 12.04
CA MET A 366 9.53 -15.84 11.91
C MET A 366 10.76 -16.46 11.25
N THR A 367 11.31 -15.83 10.22
CA THR A 367 12.54 -16.27 9.56
C THR A 367 13.75 -16.13 10.49
N ALA A 368 13.82 -15.05 11.27
CA ALA A 368 14.84 -14.91 12.31
C ALA A 368 14.76 -16.05 13.31
N LEU A 369 13.55 -16.31 13.83
CA LEU A 369 13.28 -17.39 14.78
C LEU A 369 13.70 -18.75 14.20
N PHE A 370 13.27 -19.07 12.98
CA PHE A 370 13.61 -20.33 12.32
C PHE A 370 15.11 -20.49 12.07
N SER A 371 15.81 -19.42 11.68
CA SER A 371 17.26 -19.41 11.47
C SER A 371 18.04 -19.70 12.75
N ILE A 372 17.61 -19.12 13.87
CA ILE A 372 18.22 -19.33 15.19
C ILE A 372 17.92 -20.75 15.68
N TYR A 373 16.68 -21.20 15.57
CA TYR A 373 16.27 -22.56 15.96
C TYR A 373 17.06 -23.65 15.21
N GLN A 374 17.23 -23.52 13.89
CA GLN A 374 17.91 -24.55 13.10
C GLN A 374 19.42 -24.58 13.33
N ASN A 375 20.07 -23.42 13.33
CA ASN A 375 21.53 -23.35 13.18
C ASN A 375 22.22 -22.54 14.28
N MET A 376 21.48 -22.03 15.28
CA MET A 376 21.95 -20.99 16.21
C MET A 376 22.52 -19.76 15.47
N ASP A 377 22.06 -19.51 14.23
CA ASP A 377 22.52 -18.40 13.39
C ASP A 377 21.84 -17.09 13.77
N VAL A 378 22.43 -16.43 14.76
CA VAL A 378 22.06 -15.09 15.25
C VAL A 378 22.27 -14.02 14.17
N LEU A 379 23.26 -14.19 13.30
CA LEU A 379 23.60 -13.23 12.25
C LEU A 379 22.68 -13.32 11.03
N GLN A 380 21.81 -14.34 10.99
CA GLN A 380 20.73 -14.47 10.03
C GLN A 380 21.27 -14.35 8.59
N ARG A 381 22.32 -15.10 8.30
CA ARG A 381 23.01 -15.11 7.00
C ARG A 381 22.30 -16.01 5.99
N GLY A 382 21.53 -16.98 6.48
CA GLY A 382 20.72 -17.87 5.64
C GLY A 382 19.59 -17.13 4.91
N GLU A 383 19.32 -17.59 3.69
CA GLU A 383 18.20 -17.15 2.87
C GLU A 383 16.86 -17.57 3.49
N THR A 384 15.80 -16.82 3.18
CA THR A 384 14.46 -17.11 3.68
C THR A 384 13.85 -18.30 2.93
N PRO A 385 13.47 -19.41 3.61
CA PRO A 385 12.82 -20.53 2.93
C PRO A 385 11.48 -20.12 2.29
N ILE A 386 11.23 -20.56 1.05
CA ILE A 386 10.03 -20.15 0.30
C ILE A 386 8.71 -20.53 0.98
N TRP A 387 8.67 -21.63 1.71
CA TRP A 387 7.47 -22.06 2.42
C TRP A 387 7.08 -21.06 3.53
N ILE A 388 8.04 -20.32 4.11
CA ILE A 388 7.75 -19.25 5.08
C ILE A 388 7.06 -18.07 4.37
N LEU A 389 7.47 -17.73 3.14
CA LEU A 389 6.77 -16.70 2.35
C LEU A 389 5.33 -17.12 2.03
N PHE A 390 5.12 -18.37 1.61
CA PHE A 390 3.77 -18.91 1.37
C PHE A 390 2.92 -18.88 2.64
N PHE A 391 3.51 -19.24 3.78
CA PHE A 391 2.85 -19.15 5.08
C PHE A 391 2.42 -17.71 5.40
N GLY A 392 3.32 -16.74 5.19
CA GLY A 392 3.01 -15.31 5.34
C GLY A 392 1.88 -14.85 4.43
N ALA A 393 1.97 -15.15 3.12
CA ALA A 393 0.95 -14.78 2.15
C ALA A 393 -0.43 -15.38 2.49
N LEU A 394 -0.46 -16.65 2.93
CA LEU A 394 -1.69 -17.31 3.37
C LEU A 394 -2.32 -16.61 4.57
N SER A 395 -1.51 -16.26 5.57
CA SER A 395 -1.98 -15.57 6.78
C SER A 395 -2.54 -14.17 6.47
N ILE A 396 -1.88 -13.42 5.58
CA ILE A 396 -2.35 -12.11 5.08
C ILE A 396 -3.70 -12.28 4.36
N CYS A 397 -3.81 -13.22 3.44
CA CYS A 397 -5.08 -13.50 2.73
C CYS A 397 -6.22 -13.85 3.70
N ALA A 398 -5.94 -14.65 4.74
CA ALA A 398 -6.94 -15.02 5.74
C ALA A 398 -7.45 -13.79 6.52
N GLY A 399 -6.53 -12.93 6.97
CA GLY A 399 -6.85 -11.68 7.66
C GLY A 399 -7.70 -10.72 6.85
N LEU A 400 -7.30 -10.54 5.59
CA LEU A 400 -8.01 -9.74 4.61
C LEU A 400 -9.45 -10.21 4.41
N CYS A 401 -9.66 -11.50 4.18
CA CYS A 401 -10.98 -12.07 3.91
C CYS A 401 -11.92 -11.97 5.11
N ILE A 402 -11.40 -12.13 6.34
CA ILE A 402 -12.21 -12.21 7.55
C ILE A 402 -12.48 -10.82 8.15
N CYS A 403 -11.45 -9.97 8.25
CA CYS A 403 -11.51 -8.71 8.99
C CYS A 403 -11.27 -7.45 8.13
N GLY A 404 -10.76 -7.59 6.89
CA GLY A 404 -10.39 -6.46 6.02
C GLY A 404 -11.52 -5.46 5.73
N HIS A 405 -12.78 -5.91 5.82
CA HIS A 405 -13.95 -5.07 5.59
C HIS A 405 -14.06 -3.89 6.56
N ARG A 406 -13.45 -3.99 7.75
CA ARG A 406 -13.56 -2.98 8.82
C ARG A 406 -12.71 -1.74 8.53
N VAL A 407 -11.57 -1.90 7.87
CA VAL A 407 -10.62 -0.80 7.62
C VAL A 407 -10.84 -0.19 6.24
N ILE A 408 -11.13 -1.01 5.21
CA ILE A 408 -11.41 -0.54 3.83
C ILE A 408 -12.48 0.56 3.80
N LYS A 409 -13.58 0.39 4.55
CA LYS A 409 -14.67 1.37 4.60
C LYS A 409 -14.24 2.71 5.21
N THR A 410 -13.26 2.71 6.11
CA THR A 410 -12.79 3.92 6.79
C THR A 410 -11.85 4.73 5.89
N VAL A 411 -10.91 4.07 5.21
CA VAL A 411 -9.90 4.74 4.36
C VAL A 411 -10.51 5.24 3.04
N GLY A 412 -11.37 4.43 2.40
CA GLY A 412 -11.88 4.72 1.06
C GLY A 412 -12.90 5.87 0.97
N GLN A 413 -13.64 6.15 2.05
CA GLN A 413 -14.79 7.07 1.98
C GLN A 413 -14.66 8.34 2.82
N LYS A 414 -13.80 8.36 3.85
CA LYS A 414 -13.84 9.42 4.87
C LYS A 414 -12.76 10.49 4.75
N MET A 415 -11.62 10.22 4.10
CA MET A 415 -10.49 11.18 4.03
C MET A 415 -10.65 12.25 2.95
N SER A 416 -11.15 11.87 1.77
CA SER A 416 -11.51 12.78 0.69
C SER A 416 -12.35 12.03 -0.35
N LYS A 417 -13.21 12.71 -1.12
CA LYS A 417 -14.09 12.07 -2.11
C LYS A 417 -13.31 11.60 -3.35
N ILE A 418 -13.05 10.31 -3.48
CA ILE A 418 -12.17 9.78 -4.53
C ILE A 418 -12.96 9.54 -5.83
N THR A 419 -12.57 10.21 -6.92
CA THR A 419 -13.02 9.88 -8.29
C THR A 419 -12.09 8.84 -8.91
N PRO A 420 -12.53 8.03 -9.90
CA PRO A 420 -11.68 7.02 -10.52
C PRO A 420 -10.33 7.54 -11.06
N ALA A 421 -10.32 8.74 -11.67
CA ALA A 421 -9.09 9.36 -12.16
C ALA A 421 -8.12 9.73 -11.02
N SER A 422 -8.66 10.27 -9.92
CA SER A 422 -7.85 10.57 -8.72
C SER A 422 -7.36 9.30 -8.03
N GLY A 423 -8.20 8.26 -7.95
CA GLY A 423 -7.87 6.96 -7.37
C GLY A 423 -6.72 6.28 -8.10
N PHE A 424 -6.76 6.28 -9.44
CA PHE A 424 -5.65 5.83 -10.29
C PHE A 424 -4.32 6.52 -9.91
N CYS A 425 -4.33 7.85 -9.76
CA CYS A 425 -3.11 8.61 -9.45
C CYS A 425 -2.59 8.34 -8.02
N ILE A 426 -3.51 8.14 -7.08
CA ILE A 426 -3.22 7.84 -5.68
C ILE A 426 -2.58 6.45 -5.57
N GLU A 427 -3.23 5.43 -6.12
CA GLU A 427 -2.77 4.03 -6.11
C GLU A 427 -1.40 3.90 -6.77
N PHE A 428 -1.25 4.48 -7.97
CA PHE A 428 0.00 4.40 -8.71
C PHE A 428 1.16 5.10 -7.98
N GLY A 429 0.95 6.31 -7.48
CA GLY A 429 2.02 7.05 -6.79
C GLY A 429 2.43 6.42 -5.47
N ALA A 430 1.49 5.86 -4.71
CA ALA A 430 1.78 5.10 -3.50
C ALA A 430 2.56 3.81 -3.83
N ALA A 431 2.13 3.04 -4.84
CA ALA A 431 2.77 1.80 -5.25
C ALA A 431 4.20 2.00 -5.77
N VAL A 432 4.42 3.02 -6.62
CA VAL A 432 5.76 3.38 -7.12
C VAL A 432 6.68 3.76 -5.97
N THR A 433 6.20 4.58 -5.03
CA THR A 433 6.99 4.98 -3.86
C THR A 433 7.37 3.76 -3.01
N ALA A 434 6.40 2.88 -2.76
CA ALA A 434 6.58 1.65 -2.00
C ALA A 434 7.70 0.78 -2.60
N LEU A 435 7.61 0.50 -3.91
CA LEU A 435 8.57 -0.36 -4.61
C LEU A 435 9.97 0.26 -4.77
N LEU A 436 10.07 1.58 -4.90
CA LEU A 436 11.36 2.27 -4.96
C LEU A 436 12.07 2.25 -3.61
N ALA A 437 11.38 2.53 -2.52
CA ALA A 437 11.98 2.52 -1.19
C ALA A 437 12.46 1.12 -0.78
N SER A 438 11.68 0.09 -1.14
CA SER A 438 12.06 -1.30 -0.90
C SER A 438 13.36 -1.70 -1.59
N LYS A 439 13.65 -1.15 -2.78
CA LYS A 439 14.95 -1.38 -3.43
C LYS A 439 16.12 -0.75 -2.70
N VAL A 440 15.90 0.43 -2.12
CA VAL A 440 16.93 1.12 -1.31
C VAL A 440 17.09 0.45 0.06
N GLY A 441 16.25 -0.54 0.38
CA GLY A 441 16.30 -1.29 1.64
C GLY A 441 15.85 -0.45 2.84
N ILE A 442 15.08 0.61 2.60
CA ILE A 442 14.55 1.46 3.65
C ILE A 442 13.16 0.93 4.02
N PRO A 443 12.92 0.46 5.25
CA PRO A 443 11.58 0.16 5.72
C PRO A 443 10.72 1.41 5.64
N ILE A 444 9.68 1.35 4.82
CA ILE A 444 8.67 2.40 4.74
C ILE A 444 7.28 1.80 4.97
N SER A 445 6.37 2.64 5.45
CA SER A 445 4.97 2.26 5.60
C SER A 445 4.20 2.51 4.31
N THR A 446 3.61 1.45 3.75
CA THR A 446 2.66 1.51 2.63
C THR A 446 1.42 2.36 2.98
N THR A 447 0.93 2.26 4.23
CA THR A 447 -0.15 3.10 4.78
C THR A 447 0.17 4.59 4.68
N HIS A 448 1.39 5.00 5.04
CA HIS A 448 1.80 6.41 4.91
C HIS A 448 1.88 6.85 3.46
N CYS A 449 2.44 6.01 2.58
CA CYS A 449 2.50 6.32 1.15
C CYS A 449 1.10 6.56 0.59
N LEU A 450 0.14 5.70 0.91
CA LEU A 450 -1.24 5.90 0.47
C LEU A 450 -1.84 7.19 1.04
N VAL A 451 -1.76 7.41 2.36
CA VAL A 451 -2.33 8.59 2.99
C VAL A 451 -1.71 9.87 2.43
N GLY A 452 -0.39 9.89 2.24
CA GLY A 452 0.31 11.01 1.59
C GLY A 452 -0.19 11.27 0.17
N SER A 453 -0.40 10.22 -0.63
CA SER A 453 -1.00 10.30 -1.96
C SER A 453 -2.44 10.83 -1.94
N ILE A 454 -3.29 10.36 -1.02
CA ILE A 454 -4.67 10.83 -0.85
C ILE A 454 -4.69 12.32 -0.48
N VAL A 455 -3.88 12.73 0.50
CA VAL A 455 -3.81 14.12 0.95
C VAL A 455 -3.26 15.02 -0.16
N GLY A 456 -2.21 14.57 -0.85
CA GLY A 456 -1.60 15.32 -1.96
C GLY A 456 -2.59 15.57 -3.09
N VAL A 457 -3.23 14.52 -3.61
CA VAL A 457 -4.23 14.65 -4.68
C VAL A 457 -5.48 15.39 -4.19
N GLY A 458 -5.91 15.12 -2.96
CA GLY A 458 -7.04 15.79 -2.33
C GLY A 458 -6.85 17.30 -2.15
N ALA A 459 -5.60 17.78 -2.06
CA ALA A 459 -5.28 19.20 -1.96
C ALA A 459 -5.33 19.94 -3.30
N VAL A 460 -5.24 19.24 -4.43
CA VAL A 460 -5.19 19.86 -5.77
C VAL A 460 -6.42 19.59 -6.64
N LYS A 461 -7.19 18.53 -6.34
CA LYS A 461 -8.35 18.16 -7.15
C LYS A 461 -9.55 19.12 -6.98
N PRO A 462 -10.45 19.20 -7.97
CA PRO A 462 -11.73 19.88 -7.83
C PRO A 462 -12.65 19.22 -6.79
N GLY A 463 -13.54 20.02 -6.18
CA GLY A 463 -14.55 19.55 -5.23
C GLY A 463 -14.11 19.53 -3.76
N GLU A 464 -14.66 18.59 -3.00
CA GLU A 464 -14.38 18.47 -1.56
C GLU A 464 -12.90 18.10 -1.32
N GLY A 465 -12.19 18.98 -0.62
CA GLY A 465 -10.77 18.84 -0.29
C GLY A 465 -10.47 17.75 0.74
N VAL A 466 -9.38 17.95 1.50
CA VAL A 466 -8.94 16.99 2.53
C VAL A 466 -9.64 17.26 3.86
N ASN A 467 -10.14 16.21 4.50
CA ASN A 467 -10.61 16.31 5.88
C ASN A 467 -9.43 16.33 6.87
N TRP A 468 -9.02 17.54 7.26
CA TRP A 468 -7.86 17.76 8.15
C TRP A 468 -8.03 17.17 9.55
N SER A 469 -9.26 17.10 10.08
CA SER A 469 -9.50 16.49 11.40
C SER A 469 -9.23 14.98 11.37
N LEU A 470 -9.69 14.31 10.30
CA LEU A 470 -9.44 12.88 10.14
C LEU A 470 -7.97 12.58 9.88
N PHE A 471 -7.31 13.38 9.03
CA PHE A 471 -5.87 13.26 8.80
C PHE A 471 -5.08 13.41 10.11
N ARG A 472 -5.39 14.42 10.93
CA ARG A 472 -4.76 14.60 12.24
C ARG A 472 -4.95 13.38 13.14
N ASN A 473 -6.15 12.80 13.18
CA ASN A 473 -6.43 11.62 14.01
C ASN A 473 -5.64 10.38 13.54
N ILE A 474 -5.46 10.23 12.22
CA ILE A 474 -4.64 9.15 11.65
C ILE A 474 -3.15 9.40 11.91
N ALA A 475 -2.66 10.63 11.75
CA ALA A 475 -1.28 10.96 12.10
C ALA A 475 -0.99 10.70 13.59
N PHE A 476 -1.97 10.98 14.47
CA PHE A 476 -1.87 10.65 15.88
C PHE A 476 -1.83 9.14 16.14
N SER A 477 -2.63 8.32 15.42
CA SER A 477 -2.58 6.86 15.56
C SER A 477 -1.21 6.30 15.20
N TRP A 478 -0.50 6.90 14.23
CA TRP A 478 0.86 6.50 13.86
C TRP A 478 1.87 6.75 14.98
N VAL A 479 1.75 7.88 15.68
CA VAL A 479 2.60 8.21 16.84
C VAL A 479 2.31 7.26 18.00
N VAL A 480 1.04 6.93 18.25
CA VAL A 480 0.63 6.01 19.33
C VAL A 480 1.01 4.56 19.03
N THR A 481 1.06 4.17 17.75
CA THR A 481 1.33 2.80 17.33
C THR A 481 2.66 2.27 17.85
N LEU A 482 3.73 3.07 17.75
CA LEU A 482 5.07 2.65 18.17
C LEU A 482 5.18 2.35 19.68
N PRO A 483 4.79 3.26 20.60
CA PRO A 483 4.84 2.97 22.03
C PRO A 483 3.84 1.88 22.41
N ALA A 484 2.66 1.82 21.78
CA ALA A 484 1.68 0.79 22.10
C ALA A 484 2.19 -0.62 21.79
N SER A 485 2.71 -0.87 20.58
CA SER A 485 3.27 -2.17 20.21
C SER A 485 4.53 -2.49 21.01
N GLY A 486 5.37 -1.48 21.27
CA GLY A 486 6.58 -1.60 22.09
C GLY A 486 6.30 -1.98 23.54
N ILE A 487 5.28 -1.37 24.19
CA ILE A 487 4.90 -1.72 25.56
C ILE A 487 4.37 -3.16 25.62
N ILE A 488 3.57 -3.59 24.65
CA ILE A 488 3.07 -4.97 24.62
C ILE A 488 4.24 -5.95 24.45
N ALA A 489 5.15 -5.69 23.50
CA ALA A 489 6.32 -6.55 23.29
C ALA A 489 7.25 -6.57 24.51
N ALA A 490 7.50 -5.42 25.15
CA ALA A 490 8.26 -5.33 26.39
C ALA A 490 7.60 -6.12 27.52
N GLY A 491 6.26 -6.06 27.64
CA GLY A 491 5.51 -6.86 28.61
C GLY A 491 5.65 -8.36 28.36
N ILE A 492 5.51 -8.80 27.11
CA ILE A 492 5.70 -10.22 26.73
C ILE A 492 7.14 -10.65 27.03
N MET A 493 8.13 -9.86 26.64
CA MET A 493 9.54 -10.15 26.91
C MET A 493 9.83 -10.22 28.41
N GLY A 494 9.27 -9.29 29.19
CA GLY A 494 9.41 -9.27 30.64
C GLY A 494 8.82 -10.52 31.31
N ILE A 495 7.64 -10.97 30.84
CA ILE A 495 7.05 -12.24 31.30
C ILE A 495 7.97 -13.42 30.95
N ILE A 496 8.45 -13.50 29.71
CA ILE A 496 9.34 -14.59 29.29
C ILE A 496 10.61 -14.61 30.15
N ALA A 497 11.21 -13.44 30.39
CA ALA A 497 12.43 -13.29 31.20
C ALA A 497 12.26 -13.71 32.67
N ILE A 498 11.03 -13.80 33.21
CA ILE A 498 10.79 -14.33 34.56
C ILE A 498 10.91 -15.86 34.58
N PHE A 499 10.60 -16.52 33.46
CA PHE A 499 10.53 -17.97 33.36
C PHE A 499 11.78 -18.61 32.73
N THR A 500 12.78 -17.82 32.34
CA THR A 500 14.02 -18.28 31.69
C THR A 500 15.24 -17.68 32.33
#